data_AF-A0A0R2V5Z0-F1
#
_entry.id   AF-A0A0R2V5Z0-F1
#
_cell.length_a   1.000
_cell.length_b   1.000
_cell.length_c   1.000
_cell.angle_alpha   90.00
_cell.angle_beta   90.00
_cell.angle_gamma   90.00
#
_symmetry.space_group_name_H-M   'P 1'
#
loop_
_entity.id
_entity.type
_entity.pdbx_description
1 polymer ?
#
loop_
_entity_poly.entity_id
_entity_poly.type
_entity_poly.pdbx_seq_one_letter_code
_entity_poly.pdbx_strand_id
1 'polypeptide(L)'
;MKDKNLPPDNNSQSLEELTKEANNIIESLEAEKDLQNSIDSYQELLKLNNIIEKKFHKTTKIINEETKKKINNITSKKNDK
;
A
#
# COMPACT_ATOMS: atom_id res chain seq x y z
N MET A 1 -23.43 7.69 -10.12
CA MET A 1 -22.20 7.41 -9.33
C MET A 1 -21.22 6.78 -10.30
N LYS A 2 -19.98 7.30 -10.42
CA LYS A 2 -18.99 6.70 -11.32
C LYS A 2 -18.38 5.52 -10.57
N ASP A 3 -18.92 4.32 -10.78
CA ASP A 3 -18.28 3.08 -10.41
C ASP A 3 -16.92 3.02 -11.09
N LYS A 4 -15.89 3.42 -10.34
CA LYS A 4 -14.51 3.11 -10.70
C LYS A 4 -14.41 1.60 -10.57
N ASN A 5 -14.44 0.89 -11.71
CA ASN A 5 -13.93 -0.45 -11.84
C ASN A 5 -12.47 -0.42 -11.38
N LEU A 6 -12.26 -0.58 -10.07
CA LEU A 6 -10.94 -0.76 -9.50
C LEU A 6 -10.46 -2.11 -10.01
N PRO A 7 -9.27 -2.18 -10.64
CA PRO A 7 -8.71 -3.46 -11.01
C PRO A 7 -8.63 -4.35 -9.76
N PRO A 8 -8.81 -5.66 -9.91
CA PRO A 8 -8.72 -6.58 -8.79
C PRO A 8 -7.39 -6.36 -8.07
N ASP A 9 -7.47 -6.24 -6.75
CA ASP A 9 -6.37 -6.06 -5.78
C ASP A 9 -5.55 -7.38 -5.68
N ASN A 10 -5.26 -7.99 -6.83
CA ASN A 10 -4.63 -9.29 -7.03
C ASN A 10 -3.10 -9.19 -7.04
N ASN A 11 -2.53 -8.12 -6.48
CA ASN A 11 -1.10 -8.09 -6.31
C ASN A 11 -0.72 -8.96 -5.09
N SER A 12 -0.26 -10.18 -5.37
CA SER A 12 0.20 -11.15 -4.36
C SER A 12 1.46 -10.68 -3.63
N GLN A 13 2.18 -9.69 -4.16
CA GLN A 13 3.40 -9.15 -3.57
C GLN A 13 3.12 -8.50 -2.21
N SER A 14 4.06 -8.68 -1.29
CA SER A 14 4.12 -8.01 0.01
C SER A 14 4.40 -6.50 -0.14
N LEU A 15 4.11 -5.72 0.91
CA LEU A 15 4.43 -4.29 0.90
C LEU A 15 5.94 -4.04 0.74
N GLU A 16 6.75 -4.92 1.33
CA GLU A 16 8.20 -4.90 1.25
C GLU A 16 8.68 -5.07 -0.21
N GLU A 17 8.15 -6.09 -0.91
CA GLU A 17 8.51 -6.38 -2.31
C GLU A 17 8.13 -5.22 -3.22
N LEU A 18 6.92 -4.66 -3.05
CA LEU A 18 6.46 -3.51 -3.84
C LEU A 18 7.32 -2.27 -3.59
N THR A 19 7.71 -2.01 -2.33
CA THR A 19 8.55 -0.87 -1.98
C THR A 19 9.96 -1.03 -2.55
N LYS A 20 10.49 -2.25 -2.52
CA LYS A 20 11.79 -2.57 -3.13
C LYS A 20 11.77 -2.36 -4.65
N GLU A 21 10.71 -2.81 -5.31
CA GLU A 21 10.52 -2.59 -6.75
C GLU A 21 10.41 -1.09 -7.09
N ALA A 22 9.67 -0.32 -6.30
CA ALA A 22 9.58 1.13 -6.46
C ALA A 22 10.95 1.81 -6.31
N ASN A 23 11.74 1.41 -5.33
CA ASN A 23 13.09 1.94 -5.13
C ASN A 23 14.01 1.63 -6.32
N ASN A 24 13.96 0.41 -6.88
CA ASN A 24 14.74 0.06 -8.06
C ASN A 24 14.37 0.94 -9.27
N ILE A 25 13.07 1.24 -9.45
CA ILE A 25 12.61 2.13 -10.52
C ILE A 25 13.12 3.56 -10.27
N ILE A 26 13.09 4.05 -9.04
CA ILE A 26 13.62 5.37 -8.67
C ILE A 26 15.12 5.45 -8.98
N GLU A 27 15.91 4.46 -8.56
CA GLU A 27 17.35 4.42 -8.87
C GLU A 27 17.61 4.45 -10.39
N SER A 28 16.80 3.74 -11.16
CA SER A 28 16.89 3.74 -12.63
C SER A 28 16.51 5.10 -13.23
N LEU A 29 15.47 5.75 -12.70
CA LEU A 29 15.03 7.08 -13.11
C LEU A 29 16.05 8.17 -12.77
N GLU A 30 16.73 8.07 -11.62
CA GLU A 30 17.77 9.02 -11.20
C GLU A 30 19.03 8.93 -12.07
N ALA A 31 19.31 7.76 -12.64
CA ALA A 31 20.42 7.53 -13.55
C ALA A 31 20.09 7.93 -15.01
N GLU A 32 18.82 7.98 -15.39
CA GLU A 32 18.37 8.32 -16.74
C GLU A 32 18.42 9.83 -16.98
N LYS A 33 19.06 10.22 -18.09
CA LYS A 33 19.23 11.64 -18.48
C LYS A 33 18.20 12.08 -19.51
N ASP A 34 17.65 11.14 -20.26
CA ASP A 34 16.63 11.40 -21.26
C ASP A 34 15.23 11.29 -20.64
N LEU A 35 14.54 12.43 -20.57
CA LEU A 35 13.19 12.49 -20.03
C LEU A 35 12.19 11.66 -20.84
N GLN A 36 12.38 11.54 -22.16
CA GLN A 36 11.47 10.77 -23.01
C GLN A 36 11.57 9.28 -22.72
N ASN A 37 12.79 8.78 -22.45
CA ASN A 37 13.03 7.37 -22.10
C ASN A 37 12.53 7.00 -20.71
N SER A 38 12.34 7.99 -19.82
CA SER A 38 11.88 7.76 -18.44
C SER A 38 10.36 7.79 -18.26
N ILE A 39 9.59 8.17 -19.28
CA ILE A 39 8.12 8.32 -19.19
C ILE A 39 7.45 7.02 -18.72
N ASP A 40 7.79 5.89 -19.34
CA ASP A 40 7.15 4.61 -19.03
C ASP A 40 7.48 4.15 -17.61
N SER A 41 8.76 4.24 -17.23
CA SER A 41 9.24 3.95 -15.87
C SER A 41 8.57 4.83 -14.82
N TYR A 42 8.37 6.12 -15.11
CA TYR A 42 7.66 7.03 -14.21
C TYR A 42 6.18 6.67 -14.06
N GLN A 43 5.52 6.29 -15.16
CA GLN A 43 4.12 5.82 -15.13
C GLN A 43 3.99 4.52 -14.33
N GLU A 44 4.95 3.62 -14.46
CA GLU A 44 5.01 2.38 -13.67
C GLU A 44 5.19 2.67 -12.18
N LEU A 45 6.14 3.55 -11.83
CA LEU A 45 6.33 4.00 -10.45
C LEU A 45 5.04 4.59 -9.86
N LEU A 46 4.31 5.40 -10.64
CA LEU A 46 3.04 5.98 -10.19
C LEU A 46 1.99 4.90 -9.91
N LYS A 47 1.87 3.89 -10.78
CA LYS A 47 0.96 2.76 -10.55
C LYS A 47 1.35 1.98 -9.31
N LEU A 48 2.63 1.70 -9.14
CA LEU A 48 3.16 0.95 -8.01
C LEU A 48 2.93 1.69 -6.69
N ASN A 49 3.18 3.00 -6.65
CA ASN A 49 2.93 3.84 -5.47
C ASN A 49 1.45 3.83 -5.05
N ASN A 50 0.53 3.89 -6.02
CA ASN A 50 -0.91 3.78 -5.74
C ASN A 50 -1.30 2.42 -5.13
N ILE A 51 -0.61 1.33 -5.50
CA ILE A 51 -0.84 0.00 -4.93
C ILE A 51 -0.31 -0.05 -3.49
N ILE A 52 0.91 0.46 -3.27
CA ILE A 52 1.54 0.55 -1.95
C ILE A 52 0.65 1.33 -0.98
N GLU A 53 0.17 2.51 -1.39
CA GLU A 53 -0.72 3.35 -0.58
C GLU A 53 -2.00 2.61 -0.16
N LYS A 54 -2.68 1.96 -1.12
CA LYS A 54 -3.90 1.18 -0.83
C LYS A 54 -3.63 0.04 0.14
N LYS A 55 -2.53 -0.70 -0.04
CA LYS A 55 -2.15 -1.82 0.81
C LYS A 55 -1.80 -1.35 2.23
N PHE A 56 -1.11 -0.22 2.34
CA PHE A 56 -0.79 0.42 3.62
C PHE A 56 -2.06 0.85 4.36
N HIS A 57 -3.00 1.52 3.69
CA HIS A 57 -4.27 1.92 4.27
C HIS A 57 -5.11 0.72 4.75
N LYS A 58 -5.22 -0.33 3.92
CA LYS A 58 -5.94 -1.56 4.28
C LYS A 58 -5.36 -2.21 5.53
N THR A 59 -4.03 -2.33 5.58
CA THR A 59 -3.32 -2.91 6.73
C THR A 59 -3.53 -2.07 7.99
N THR A 60 -3.42 -0.75 7.89
CA THR A 60 -3.66 0.19 9.00
C THR A 60 -5.08 0.07 9.55
N LYS A 61 -6.08 -0.04 8.67
CA LYS A 61 -7.48 -0.23 9.07
C LYS A 61 -7.68 -1.53 9.85
N ILE A 62 -7.13 -2.63 9.36
CA ILE A 62 -7.20 -3.95 10.03
C ILE A 62 -6.55 -3.87 11.42
N ILE A 63 -5.35 -3.28 11.52
CA ILE A 63 -4.65 -3.12 12.80
C ILE A 63 -5.49 -2.31 13.79
N ASN A 64 -6.11 -1.22 13.34
CA ASN A 64 -6.96 -0.37 14.19
C ASN A 64 -8.18 -1.13 14.72
N GLU A 65 -8.86 -1.88 13.85
CA GLU A 65 -10.03 -2.69 14.22
C GLU A 65 -9.66 -3.79 15.23
N GLU A 66 -8.58 -4.54 14.98
CA GLU A 66 -8.06 -5.56 15.90
C GLU A 66 -7.63 -4.97 17.24
N THR A 67 -6.97 -3.81 17.23
CA THR A 67 -6.53 -3.13 18.46
C THR A 67 -7.74 -2.68 19.29
N LYS A 68 -8.74 -2.07 18.68
CA LYS A 68 -9.99 -1.69 19.36
C LYS A 68 -10.68 -2.90 19.97
N LYS A 69 -10.77 -4.00 19.22
CA LYS A 69 -11.35 -5.27 19.70
C LYS A 69 -10.60 -5.80 20.92
N LYS A 70 -9.27 -5.82 20.89
CA LYS A 70 -8.44 -6.24 22.02
C LYS A 70 -8.65 -5.36 23.26
N ILE A 71 -8.69 -4.04 23.07
CA ILE A 71 -8.96 -3.08 24.16
C ILE A 71 -10.34 -3.36 24.78
N ASN A 72 -11.39 -3.47 23.97
CA ASN A 72 -12.74 -3.75 24.45
C ASN A 72 -12.83 -5.08 25.21
N ASN A 73 -12.13 -6.12 24.74
CA ASN A 73 -12.05 -7.41 25.43
C ASN A 73 -11.35 -7.33 26.78
N ILE A 74 -10.37 -6.44 26.95
CA ILE A 74 -9.69 -6.23 28.23
C ILE A 74 -10.58 -5.43 29.19
N THR A 75 -11.25 -4.39 28.69
CA THR A 75 -12.14 -3.54 29.50
C THR A 75 -13.38 -4.30 29.99
N SER A 76 -14.01 -5.10 29.13
CA SER A 76 -15.17 -5.94 29.51
C SER A 76 -14.80 -6.94 30.61
N LYS A 77 -13.68 -7.67 30.46
CA LYS A 77 -13.20 -8.61 31.48
C LYS A 77 -12.87 -7.96 32.83
N LYS A 78 -12.53 -6.68 32.86
CA LYS A 78 -12.30 -5.94 34.12
C LYS A 78 -13.60 -5.56 34.83
N ASN A 79 -14.70 -5.42 34.10
CA ASN A 79 -16.01 -5.04 34.63
C ASN A 79 -16.86 -6.24 35.07
N ASP A 80 -16.46 -7.47 34.73
CA ASP A 80 -17.10 -8.73 35.19
C ASP A 80 -16.64 -9.17 36.60
N LYS A 81 -16.00 -8.29 37.37
CA LYS A 81 -15.43 -8.56 38.70
C LYS A 81 -15.91 -7.51 39.70
#